data_AF-A0AAU9W8G8-F1
#
_entry.id   AF-A0AAU9W8G8-F1
#
_cell.length_a   1.000
_cell.length_b   1.000
_cell.length_c   1.000
_cell.angle_alpha   90.00
_cell.angle_beta   90.00
_cell.angle_gamma   90.00
#
_symmetry.space_group_name_H-M   'P 1'
#
loop_
_entity.id
_entity.type
_entity.pdbx_description
1 polymer ?
#
loop_
_entity_poly.entity_id
_entity_poly.type
_entity_poly.pdbx_seq_one_letter_code
_entity_poly.pdbx_strand_id
1 'polypeptide(L)'
;MISRLRLATRIGGAARLLAHAKPSLPATTRLMCQVPAQQTEDKPQEFGQFYRDISSLLKEKTGETGHKLLAGGFLTYILSKEILILHDETLLAVVMFGTMYWVYLKVSQPVADFLDSYSQGILARFNGYKEKRIEMLTSTIEEASQVEYLHSARTDIVEIMRENNAMSLELKYRNRLHEVAREVTKRLDYQAEIEAFHQRNAQAHIVDWVEKEVVKSISPQLEKESVSQCIRDLKAMAPA
;
A
#
# COMPACT_ATOMS: atom_id res chain seq x y z
N MET A 1 -38.33 -38.19 32.64
CA MET A 1 -37.18 -39.13 32.51
C MET A 1 -37.12 -39.61 31.07
N ILE A 2 -35.91 -39.89 30.53
CA ILE A 2 -35.53 -40.07 29.11
C ILE A 2 -35.27 -38.72 28.41
N SER A 3 -34.16 -38.44 27.72
CA SER A 3 -32.76 -38.89 27.75
C SER A 3 -32.00 -37.81 26.96
N ARG A 4 -30.86 -37.33 27.48
CA ARG A 4 -30.02 -36.32 26.85
C ARG A 4 -29.12 -36.97 25.80
N LEU A 5 -29.33 -36.67 24.52
CA LEU A 5 -28.35 -36.93 23.47
C LEU A 5 -27.50 -35.67 23.25
N ARG A 6 -26.33 -35.64 23.89
CA ARG A 6 -25.22 -34.77 23.53
C ARG A 6 -24.63 -35.29 22.22
N LEU A 7 -24.88 -34.59 21.11
CA LEU A 7 -24.08 -34.75 19.90
C LEU A 7 -22.79 -33.96 20.11
N ALA A 8 -21.70 -34.66 20.43
CA ALA A 8 -20.37 -34.08 20.53
C ALA A 8 -19.91 -33.60 19.15
N THR A 9 -19.83 -32.29 18.99
CA THR A 9 -19.15 -31.58 17.90
C THR A 9 -17.66 -31.93 17.94
N ARG A 10 -17.26 -32.95 17.20
CA ARG A 10 -15.85 -33.24 16.91
C ARG A 10 -15.45 -32.52 15.62
N ILE A 11 -15.48 -31.18 15.65
CA ILE A 11 -14.85 -30.32 14.63
C ILE A 11 -13.57 -29.79 15.27
N GLY A 12 -12.55 -30.65 15.31
CA GLY A 12 -11.27 -30.32 15.96
C GLY A 12 -10.07 -31.04 15.36
N GLY A 13 -10.23 -31.61 14.16
CA GLY A 13 -9.16 -32.39 13.50
C GLY A 13 -8.64 -31.79 12.19
N ALA A 14 -9.40 -30.91 11.52
CA ALA A 14 -9.03 -30.46 10.19
C ALA A 14 -7.98 -29.33 10.17
N ALA A 15 -7.94 -28.48 11.21
CA ALA A 15 -7.03 -27.33 11.24
C ALA A 15 -5.55 -27.72 11.48
N ARG A 16 -5.28 -28.83 12.19
CA ARG A 16 -3.90 -29.29 12.44
C ARG A 16 -3.28 -30.03 11.25
N LEU A 17 -4.08 -30.49 10.29
CA LEU A 17 -3.57 -31.17 9.11
C LEU A 17 -3.16 -30.21 7.99
N LEU A 18 -3.56 -28.93 8.06
CA LEU A 18 -3.16 -27.90 7.10
C LEU A 18 -1.89 -27.13 7.52
N ALA A 19 -1.52 -27.15 8.80
CA ALA A 19 -0.32 -26.47 9.31
C ALA A 19 1.02 -27.18 8.99
N HIS A 20 0.97 -28.39 8.41
CA HIS A 20 2.16 -29.15 8.00
C HIS A 20 2.28 -29.34 6.48
N ALA A 21 1.37 -28.76 5.70
CA ALA A 21 1.54 -28.65 4.26
C ALA A 21 2.53 -27.52 3.96
N LYS A 22 3.82 -27.75 4.25
CA LYS A 22 4.88 -27.04 3.53
C LYS A 22 4.57 -27.26 2.04
N PRO A 23 4.60 -26.24 1.17
CA PRO A 23 4.61 -26.48 -0.26
C PRO A 23 5.96 -27.14 -0.57
N SER A 24 6.04 -28.46 -0.39
CA SER A 24 7.02 -29.27 -1.05
C SER A 24 6.64 -29.22 -2.52
N LEU A 25 7.09 -28.15 -3.20
CA LEU A 25 7.26 -28.19 -4.63
C LEU A 25 7.99 -29.51 -4.90
N PRO A 26 7.41 -30.45 -5.66
CA PRO A 26 8.10 -31.68 -5.96
C PRO A 26 9.44 -31.31 -6.60
N ALA A 27 10.53 -31.50 -5.85
CA ALA A 27 11.90 -31.28 -6.34
C ALA A 27 12.17 -32.17 -7.57
N THR A 28 11.35 -33.19 -7.79
CA THR A 28 11.36 -34.07 -8.95
C THR A 28 11.03 -33.35 -10.27
N THR A 29 10.25 -32.27 -10.27
CA THR A 29 9.98 -31.51 -11.52
C THR A 29 11.14 -30.60 -11.91
N ARG A 30 12.01 -30.22 -10.97
CA ARG A 30 13.21 -29.41 -11.29
C ARG A 30 14.35 -30.26 -11.86
N LEU A 31 14.51 -31.48 -11.38
CA LEU A 31 15.63 -32.34 -11.78
C LEU A 31 15.45 -32.99 -13.16
N MET A 32 14.21 -33.23 -13.61
CA MET A 32 13.95 -33.92 -14.89
C MET A 32 13.99 -32.97 -16.10
N CYS A 33 14.03 -31.65 -15.90
CA CYS A 33 13.93 -30.66 -16.98
C CYS A 33 14.92 -29.49 -16.85
N GLN A 34 15.89 -29.56 -15.92
CA GLN A 34 17.05 -28.68 -16.01
C GLN A 34 18.03 -29.28 -17.01
N VAL A 35 17.90 -28.86 -18.28
CA VAL A 35 19.06 -28.84 -19.16
C VAL A 35 20.12 -28.06 -18.38
N PRO A 36 21.30 -28.65 -18.08
CA PRO A 36 22.37 -27.89 -17.44
C PRO A 36 22.55 -26.62 -18.27
N ALA A 37 22.59 -25.45 -17.62
CA ALA A 37 22.86 -24.21 -18.34
C ALA A 37 24.08 -24.49 -19.21
N GLN A 38 23.91 -24.40 -20.54
CA GLN A 38 25.04 -24.55 -21.44
C GLN A 38 26.05 -23.53 -20.96
N GLN A 39 27.14 -23.99 -20.37
CA GLN A 39 28.34 -23.20 -20.27
C GLN A 39 28.69 -22.99 -21.74
N THR A 40 28.29 -21.85 -22.31
CA THR A 40 29.03 -21.30 -23.43
C THR A 40 30.43 -21.14 -22.89
N GLU A 41 31.26 -22.17 -23.07
CA GLU A 41 32.69 -21.95 -23.09
C GLU A 41 32.85 -20.89 -24.17
N ASP A 42 33.27 -19.69 -23.77
CA ASP A 42 33.72 -18.61 -24.64
C ASP A 42 35.00 -19.05 -25.39
N LYS A 43 35.00 -20.24 -25.99
CA LYS A 43 35.89 -20.53 -27.11
C LYS A 43 35.24 -19.82 -28.29
N PRO A 44 35.81 -18.71 -28.78
CA PRO A 44 35.30 -18.08 -29.97
C PRO A 44 35.27 -19.16 -31.05
N GLN A 45 34.07 -19.50 -31.51
CA GLN A 45 33.91 -20.45 -32.60
C GLN A 45 34.23 -19.70 -33.89
N GLU A 46 35.53 -19.46 -34.06
CA GLU A 46 36.05 -18.83 -35.26
C GLU A 46 35.98 -19.82 -36.42
N PHE A 47 35.69 -19.29 -37.61
CA PHE A 47 35.75 -20.04 -38.84
C PHE A 47 37.09 -20.78 -38.96
N GLY A 48 37.04 -22.11 -39.12
CA GLY A 48 38.24 -22.94 -39.23
C GLY A 48 38.59 -23.79 -38.01
N GLN A 49 37.65 -24.05 -37.08
CA GLN A 49 37.87 -25.02 -35.99
C GLN A 49 38.44 -26.35 -36.48
N PHE A 50 37.85 -26.90 -37.55
CA PHE A 50 38.37 -28.10 -38.21
C PHE A 50 39.84 -27.96 -38.65
N TYR A 51 40.19 -26.81 -39.25
CA TYR A 51 41.57 -26.53 -39.66
C TYR A 51 42.50 -26.37 -38.45
N ARG A 52 42.03 -25.74 -37.37
CA ARG A 52 42.79 -25.59 -36.11
C ARG A 52 43.02 -26.94 -35.44
N ASP A 53 42.02 -27.81 -35.42
CA ASP A 53 42.09 -29.13 -34.79
C ASP A 53 43.00 -30.06 -35.60
N ILE A 54 42.91 -30.04 -36.93
CA ILE A 54 43.88 -30.74 -37.79
C ILE A 54 45.27 -30.15 -37.63
N SER A 55 45.40 -28.82 -37.63
CA SER A 55 46.69 -28.16 -37.46
C SER A 55 47.30 -28.43 -36.08
N SER A 56 46.52 -28.55 -35.01
CA SER A 56 47.00 -28.85 -33.67
C SER A 56 47.45 -30.31 -33.56
N LEU A 57 46.66 -31.24 -34.11
CA LEU A 57 47.04 -32.66 -34.23
C LEU A 57 48.33 -32.84 -35.03
N LEU A 58 48.46 -32.14 -36.15
CA LEU A 58 49.67 -32.19 -36.96
C LEU A 58 50.85 -31.52 -36.24
N LYS A 59 50.64 -30.40 -35.56
CA LYS A 59 51.68 -29.70 -34.80
C LYS A 59 52.24 -30.57 -33.68
N GLU A 60 51.40 -31.35 -33.00
CA GLU A 60 51.82 -32.30 -31.96
C GLU A 60 52.78 -33.37 -32.50
N LYS A 61 52.60 -33.81 -33.75
CA LYS A 61 53.39 -34.90 -34.34
C LYS A 61 54.55 -34.45 -35.24
N THR A 62 54.42 -33.30 -35.90
CA THR A 62 55.31 -32.86 -36.99
C THR A 62 55.89 -31.45 -36.78
N GLY A 63 55.64 -30.84 -35.62
CA GLY A 63 56.13 -29.51 -35.27
C GLY A 63 55.39 -28.37 -35.98
N GLU A 64 55.83 -27.13 -35.74
CA GLU A 64 55.15 -25.93 -36.26
C GLU A 64 55.17 -25.83 -37.80
N THR A 65 56.10 -26.53 -38.46
CA THR A 65 56.26 -26.49 -39.92
C THR A 65 55.44 -27.55 -40.64
N GLY A 66 55.04 -28.63 -39.97
CA GLY A 66 54.43 -29.78 -40.64
C GLY A 66 53.10 -29.50 -41.33
N HIS A 67 52.20 -28.74 -40.68
CA HIS A 67 50.92 -28.37 -41.30
C HIS A 67 51.10 -27.47 -42.53
N LYS A 68 52.08 -26.55 -42.52
CA LYS A 68 52.40 -25.66 -43.66
C LYS A 68 53.01 -26.44 -44.81
N LEU A 69 53.93 -27.37 -44.51
CA LEU A 69 54.57 -28.21 -45.51
C LEU A 69 53.58 -29.20 -46.14
N LEU A 70 52.65 -29.76 -45.36
CA LEU A 70 51.58 -30.59 -45.91
C LEU A 70 50.68 -29.77 -46.84
N ALA A 71 50.17 -28.63 -46.39
CA ALA A 71 49.29 -27.79 -47.21
C ALA A 71 49.97 -27.35 -48.52
N GLY A 72 51.23 -26.91 -48.43
CA GLY A 72 52.03 -26.56 -49.61
C GLY A 72 52.30 -27.76 -50.52
N GLY A 73 52.64 -28.93 -49.94
CA GLY A 73 52.90 -30.16 -50.67
C GLY A 73 51.65 -30.73 -51.36
N PHE A 74 50.47 -30.58 -50.74
CA PHE A 74 49.20 -30.98 -51.33
C PHE A 74 48.82 -30.06 -52.50
N LEU A 75 49.05 -28.75 -52.35
CA LEU A 75 48.82 -27.78 -53.43
C LEU A 75 49.77 -28.04 -54.62
N THR A 76 51.07 -28.27 -54.37
CA THR A 76 52.01 -28.60 -55.43
C THR A 76 51.74 -29.97 -56.05
N TYR A 77 51.25 -30.94 -55.28
CA TYR A 77 50.83 -32.24 -55.80
C TYR A 77 49.63 -32.13 -56.76
N ILE A 78 48.60 -31.34 -56.39
CA ILE A 78 47.43 -31.09 -57.24
C ILE A 78 47.83 -30.41 -58.55
N LEU A 79 48.73 -29.43 -58.49
CA LEU A 79 49.28 -28.76 -59.67
C LEU A 79 50.13 -29.72 -60.52
N SER A 80 50.99 -30.52 -59.88
CA SER A 80 51.88 -31.46 -60.57
C SER A 80 51.14 -32.62 -61.23
N LYS A 81 49.95 -32.99 -60.72
CA LYS A 81 49.10 -34.04 -61.28
C LYS A 81 48.05 -33.53 -62.25
N GLU A 82 48.10 -32.25 -62.63
CA GLU A 82 47.12 -31.60 -63.51
C GLU A 82 45.66 -31.78 -63.04
N ILE A 83 45.47 -32.01 -61.73
CA ILE A 83 44.12 -32.08 -61.14
C ILE A 83 43.52 -30.65 -61.13
N LEU A 84 44.37 -29.62 -61.06
CA LEU A 84 44.00 -28.22 -61.25
C LEU A 84 44.71 -27.68 -62.50
N ILE A 85 44.01 -27.67 -63.63
CA ILE A 85 44.49 -27.13 -64.91
C ILE A 85 44.23 -25.63 -64.92
N LEU A 86 45.28 -24.82 -65.09
CA LEU A 86 45.16 -23.35 -65.15
C LEU A 86 44.52 -22.91 -66.46
N HIS A 87 43.20 -22.91 -66.49
CA HIS A 87 42.38 -22.38 -67.59
C HIS A 87 41.48 -21.21 -67.11
N ASP A 88 40.81 -20.54 -68.04
CA ASP A 88 39.99 -19.34 -67.75
C ASP A 88 38.91 -19.62 -66.68
N GLU A 89 38.33 -20.83 -66.69
CA GLU A 89 37.34 -21.28 -65.71
C GLU A 89 37.90 -21.36 -64.26
N THR A 90 39.18 -21.72 -64.09
CA THR A 90 39.80 -21.78 -62.76
C THR A 90 40.10 -20.39 -62.20
N LEU A 91 40.38 -19.42 -63.06
CA LEU A 91 40.55 -18.02 -62.67
C LEU A 91 39.20 -17.45 -62.19
N LEU A 92 38.11 -17.74 -62.93
CA LEU A 92 36.76 -17.39 -62.52
C LEU A 92 36.41 -18.00 -61.15
N ALA A 93 36.74 -19.27 -60.93
CA ALA A 93 36.49 -19.93 -59.65
C ALA A 93 37.21 -19.22 -58.49
N VAL A 94 38.49 -18.85 -58.66
CA VAL A 94 39.25 -18.12 -57.62
C VAL A 94 38.61 -16.77 -57.30
N VAL A 95 38.16 -16.02 -58.30
CA VAL A 95 37.46 -14.74 -58.09
C VAL A 95 36.11 -14.94 -57.38
N MET A 96 35.35 -15.97 -57.74
CA MET A 96 34.09 -16.32 -57.06
C MET A 96 34.32 -16.72 -55.60
N PHE A 97 35.34 -17.54 -55.30
CA PHE A 97 35.71 -17.86 -53.92
C PHE A 97 36.18 -16.63 -53.14
N GLY A 98 36.95 -15.74 -53.77
CA GLY A 98 37.41 -14.49 -53.14
C GLY A 98 36.26 -13.54 -52.79
N THR A 99 35.31 -13.37 -53.71
CA THR A 99 34.12 -12.53 -53.46
C THR A 99 33.19 -13.15 -52.40
N MET A 100 32.97 -14.47 -52.43
CA MET A 100 32.19 -15.19 -51.42
C MET A 100 32.81 -15.08 -50.03
N TYR A 101 34.15 -15.22 -49.93
CA TYR A 101 34.88 -15.04 -48.68
C TYR A 101 34.74 -13.62 -48.13
N TRP A 102 34.79 -12.60 -48.99
CA TRP A 102 34.59 -11.21 -48.60
C TRP A 102 33.17 -10.94 -48.06
N VAL A 103 32.15 -11.47 -48.73
CA VAL A 103 30.75 -11.38 -48.26
C VAL A 103 30.58 -12.07 -46.91
N TYR A 104 31.17 -13.26 -46.73
CA TYR A 104 31.12 -13.99 -45.46
C TYR A 104 31.68 -13.15 -44.30
N LEU A 105 32.85 -12.52 -44.48
CA LEU A 105 33.46 -11.67 -43.46
C LEU A 105 32.61 -10.45 -43.08
N LYS A 106 31.84 -9.92 -44.03
CA LYS A 106 30.96 -8.77 -43.80
C LYS A 106 29.62 -9.14 -43.16
N VAL A 107 29.07 -10.31 -43.50
CA VAL A 107 27.76 -10.77 -43.01
C VAL A 107 27.85 -11.42 -41.63
N SER A 108 29.02 -11.93 -41.24
CA SER A 108 29.20 -12.61 -39.94
C SER A 108 28.86 -11.72 -38.74
N GLN A 109 29.32 -10.46 -38.73
CA GLN A 109 29.07 -9.50 -37.64
C GLN A 109 27.57 -9.16 -37.44
N PRO A 110 26.83 -8.68 -38.45
CA PRO A 110 25.41 -8.34 -38.25
C PRO A 110 24.54 -9.55 -37.94
N VAL A 111 24.91 -10.75 -38.42
CA VAL A 111 24.20 -11.99 -38.05
C VAL A 111 24.44 -12.34 -36.58
N ALA A 112 25.67 -12.18 -36.08
CA ALA A 112 25.97 -12.40 -34.66
C ALA A 112 25.18 -11.43 -33.76
N ASP A 113 25.17 -10.13 -34.10
CA ASP A 113 24.44 -9.11 -33.34
C ASP A 113 22.92 -9.33 -33.37
N PHE A 114 22.38 -9.80 -34.50
CA PHE A 114 20.96 -10.16 -34.63
C PHE A 114 20.59 -11.37 -33.76
N LEU A 115 21.43 -12.40 -33.73
CA LEU A 115 21.21 -13.58 -32.88
C LEU A 115 21.29 -13.21 -31.40
N ASP A 116 22.25 -12.38 -31.01
CA ASP A 116 22.42 -11.95 -29.62
C ASP A 116 21.24 -11.08 -29.14
N SER A 117 20.84 -10.08 -29.92
CA SER A 117 19.67 -9.24 -29.58
C SER A 117 18.36 -10.03 -29.52
N TYR A 118 18.18 -11.04 -30.40
CA TYR A 118 17.03 -11.94 -30.34
C TYR A 118 17.03 -12.79 -29.06
N SER A 119 18.19 -13.35 -28.68
CA SER A 119 18.37 -14.10 -27.44
C SER A 119 18.08 -13.24 -26.21
N GLN A 120 18.65 -12.04 -26.14
CA GLN A 120 18.40 -11.08 -25.08
C GLN A 120 16.91 -10.68 -25.00
N GLY A 121 16.24 -10.50 -26.14
CA GLY A 121 14.81 -10.21 -26.21
C GLY A 121 13.94 -11.32 -25.63
N ILE A 122 14.29 -12.59 -25.88
CA ILE A 122 13.61 -13.75 -25.26
C ILE A 122 13.83 -13.74 -23.75
N LEU A 123 15.07 -13.56 -23.30
CA LEU A 123 15.42 -13.55 -21.88
C LEU A 123 14.72 -12.41 -21.12
N ALA A 124 14.68 -11.22 -21.71
CA ALA A 124 13.98 -10.06 -21.17
C ALA A 124 12.47 -10.31 -21.01
N ARG A 125 11.83 -10.97 -21.98
CA ARG A 125 10.40 -11.34 -21.88
C ARG A 125 10.17 -12.32 -20.73
N PHE A 126 10.98 -13.36 -20.61
CA PHE A 126 10.85 -14.33 -19.51
C PHE A 126 11.07 -13.69 -18.14
N ASN A 127 12.08 -12.82 -18.01
CA ASN A 127 12.30 -12.05 -16.79
C ASN A 127 11.12 -11.13 -16.48
N GLY A 128 10.56 -10.44 -17.49
CA GLY A 128 9.36 -9.62 -17.32
C GLY A 128 8.12 -10.41 -16.88
N TYR A 129 7.90 -11.61 -17.41
CA TYR A 129 6.82 -12.49 -16.94
C TYR A 129 7.04 -12.97 -15.51
N LYS A 130 8.28 -13.31 -15.15
CA LYS A 130 8.63 -13.72 -13.79
C LYS A 130 8.34 -12.59 -12.80
N GLU A 131 8.77 -11.36 -13.11
CA GLU A 131 8.57 -10.20 -12.25
C GLU A 131 7.08 -9.90 -12.05
N LYS A 132 6.30 -9.83 -13.15
CA LYS A 132 4.84 -9.62 -13.08
C LYS A 132 4.12 -10.70 -12.28
N ARG A 133 4.58 -11.95 -12.39
CA ARG A 133 4.02 -13.05 -11.59
C ARG A 133 4.35 -12.90 -10.12
N ILE A 134 5.58 -12.49 -9.77
CA ILE A 134 5.95 -12.23 -8.38
C ILE A 134 5.08 -11.10 -7.83
N GLU A 135 4.96 -9.99 -8.55
CA GLU A 135 4.13 -8.84 -8.18
C GLU A 135 2.67 -9.23 -7.94
N MET A 136 2.05 -9.95 -8.88
CA MET A 136 0.66 -10.42 -8.74
C MET A 136 0.49 -11.38 -7.56
N LEU A 137 1.46 -12.28 -7.31
CA LEU A 137 1.41 -13.16 -6.15
C LEU A 137 1.57 -12.37 -4.84
N THR A 138 2.45 -11.37 -4.80
CA THR A 138 2.64 -10.53 -3.62
C THR A 138 1.40 -9.69 -3.32
N SER A 139 0.75 -9.09 -4.33
CA SER A 139 -0.48 -8.33 -4.12
C SER A 139 -1.62 -9.23 -3.62
N THR A 140 -1.74 -10.44 -4.18
CA THR A 140 -2.75 -11.42 -3.74
C THR A 140 -2.53 -11.85 -2.29
N ILE A 141 -1.26 -12.02 -1.86
CA ILE A 141 -0.93 -12.35 -0.46
C ILE A 141 -1.29 -11.19 0.46
N GLU A 142 -1.02 -9.95 0.06
CA GLU A 142 -1.37 -8.77 0.85
C GLU A 142 -2.90 -8.66 1.02
N GLU A 143 -3.67 -8.80 -0.06
CA GLU A 143 -5.14 -8.80 -0.02
C GLU A 143 -5.69 -9.92 0.88
N ALA A 144 -5.13 -11.14 0.78
CA ALA A 144 -5.53 -12.25 1.64
C ALA A 144 -5.23 -11.98 3.13
N SER A 145 -4.09 -11.36 3.44
CA SER A 145 -3.73 -11.00 4.82
C SER A 145 -4.68 -9.96 5.42
N GLN A 146 -5.16 -9.00 4.62
CA GLN A 146 -6.16 -8.03 5.06
C GLN A 146 -7.51 -8.70 5.37
N VAL A 147 -7.93 -9.66 4.56
CA VAL A 147 -9.17 -10.43 4.81
C VAL A 147 -9.07 -11.26 6.09
N GLU A 148 -7.91 -11.87 6.35
CA GLU A 148 -7.66 -12.59 7.61
C GLU A 148 -7.75 -11.66 8.82
N TYR A 149 -7.15 -10.47 8.73
CA TYR A 149 -7.26 -9.44 9.78
C TYR A 149 -8.73 -9.04 10.02
N LEU A 150 -9.48 -8.74 8.96
CA LEU A 150 -10.91 -8.40 9.08
C LEU A 150 -11.75 -9.55 9.67
N HIS A 151 -11.40 -10.79 9.34
CA HIS A 151 -12.04 -11.95 9.93
C HIS A 151 -11.79 -12.03 11.44
N SER A 152 -10.55 -11.79 11.88
CA SER A 152 -10.21 -11.74 13.30
C SER A 152 -10.92 -10.59 14.03
N ALA A 153 -11.04 -9.42 13.40
CA ALA A 153 -11.69 -8.24 13.99
C ALA A 153 -13.22 -8.31 14.03
N ARG A 154 -13.84 -9.27 13.33
CA ARG A 154 -15.31 -9.40 13.24
C ARG A 154 -15.97 -9.53 14.62
N THR A 155 -15.37 -10.30 15.53
CA THR A 155 -15.93 -10.50 16.87
C THR A 155 -16.00 -9.19 17.64
N ASP A 156 -14.94 -8.41 17.55
CA ASP A 156 -14.77 -7.14 18.26
C ASP A 156 -15.76 -6.10 17.71
N ILE A 157 -15.92 -6.04 16.38
CA ILE A 157 -16.93 -5.17 15.75
C ILE A 157 -18.34 -5.50 16.26
N VAL A 158 -18.68 -6.79 16.37
CA VAL A 158 -19.99 -7.22 16.86
C VAL A 158 -20.17 -6.87 18.34
N GLU A 159 -19.12 -7.00 19.15
CA GLU A 159 -19.13 -6.61 20.56
C GLU A 159 -19.33 -5.09 20.72
N ILE A 160 -18.55 -4.28 20.00
CA ILE A 160 -18.69 -2.81 19.96
C ILE A 160 -20.11 -2.41 19.55
N MET A 161 -20.70 -3.08 18.56
CA MET A 161 -22.09 -2.81 18.14
C MET A 161 -23.11 -3.12 19.24
N ARG A 162 -22.92 -4.21 20.00
CA ARG A 162 -23.79 -4.56 21.13
C ARG A 162 -23.67 -3.54 22.25
N GLU A 163 -22.45 -3.16 22.60
CA GLU A 163 -22.18 -2.15 23.64
C GLU A 163 -22.71 -0.78 23.25
N ASN A 164 -22.55 -0.36 22.00
CA ASN A 164 -23.09 0.91 21.49
C ASN A 164 -24.63 0.94 21.58
N ASN A 165 -25.30 -0.18 21.27
CA ASN A 165 -26.75 -0.28 21.42
C ASN A 165 -27.16 -0.17 22.89
N ALA A 166 -26.50 -0.91 23.79
CA ALA A 166 -26.75 -0.82 25.22
C ALA A 166 -26.55 0.61 25.76
N MET A 167 -25.45 1.26 25.38
CA MET A 167 -25.16 2.65 25.75
C MET A 167 -26.21 3.63 25.21
N SER A 168 -26.65 3.45 23.97
CA SER A 168 -27.69 4.27 23.35
C SER A 168 -29.05 4.14 24.07
N LEU A 169 -29.38 2.95 24.56
CA LEU A 169 -30.59 2.71 25.35
C LEU A 169 -30.50 3.41 26.71
N GLU A 170 -29.38 3.28 27.41
CA GLU A 170 -29.12 3.96 28.69
C GLU A 170 -29.16 5.48 28.56
N LEU A 171 -28.56 6.03 27.49
CA LEU A 171 -28.60 7.47 27.21
C LEU A 171 -30.03 7.96 27.01
N LYS A 172 -30.85 7.25 26.21
CA LYS A 172 -32.26 7.62 26.02
C LYS A 172 -33.04 7.56 27.33
N TYR A 173 -32.79 6.56 28.16
CA TYR A 173 -33.42 6.44 29.47
C TYR A 173 -33.05 7.62 30.39
N ARG A 174 -31.75 7.94 30.51
CA ARG A 174 -31.29 9.09 31.31
C ARG A 174 -31.80 10.42 30.79
N ASN A 175 -31.81 10.61 29.47
CA ASN A 175 -32.34 11.84 28.86
C ASN A 175 -33.83 12.04 29.22
N ARG A 176 -34.64 10.97 29.19
CA ARG A 176 -36.05 11.05 29.61
C ARG A 176 -36.19 11.41 31.08
N LEU A 177 -35.36 10.85 31.97
CA LEU A 177 -35.37 11.23 33.39
C LEU A 177 -34.97 12.69 33.60
N HIS A 178 -33.94 13.16 32.91
CA HIS A 178 -33.49 14.56 32.98
C HIS A 178 -34.52 15.52 32.38
N GLU A 179 -35.24 15.12 31.34
CA GLU A 179 -36.34 15.89 30.76
C GLU A 179 -37.49 16.07 31.76
N VAL A 180 -37.92 14.97 32.39
CA VAL A 180 -38.96 15.04 33.44
C VAL A 180 -38.51 15.91 34.60
N ALA A 181 -37.27 15.74 35.07
CA ALA A 181 -36.72 16.57 36.14
C ALA A 181 -36.71 18.07 35.76
N ARG A 182 -36.27 18.40 34.54
CA ARG A 182 -36.25 19.77 34.04
C ARG A 182 -37.64 20.38 33.95
N GLU A 183 -38.64 19.64 33.47
CA GLU A 183 -40.02 20.13 33.40
C GLU A 183 -40.61 20.38 34.80
N VAL A 184 -40.33 19.51 35.77
CA VAL A 184 -40.77 19.72 37.17
C VAL A 184 -40.09 20.94 37.78
N THR A 185 -38.76 21.07 37.63
CA THR A 185 -38.02 22.24 38.10
C THR A 185 -38.55 23.52 37.47
N LYS A 186 -38.80 23.52 36.16
CA LYS A 186 -39.38 24.69 35.45
C LYS A 186 -40.73 25.13 36.03
N ARG A 187 -41.57 24.18 36.46
CA ARG A 187 -42.88 24.50 37.08
C ARG A 187 -42.70 25.12 38.47
N LEU A 188 -41.76 24.59 39.25
CA LEU A 188 -41.42 25.11 40.58
C LEU A 188 -40.79 26.49 40.49
N ASP A 189 -39.81 26.66 39.60
CA ASP A 189 -39.16 27.96 39.36
C ASP A 189 -40.17 29.00 38.91
N TYR A 190 -41.12 28.63 38.04
CA TYR A 190 -42.21 29.52 37.64
C TYR A 190 -43.08 29.97 38.83
N GLN A 191 -43.41 29.07 39.76
CA GLN A 191 -44.16 29.44 40.96
C GLN A 191 -43.35 30.37 41.87
N ALA A 192 -42.06 30.05 42.08
CA ALA A 192 -41.16 30.88 42.88
C ALA A 192 -40.99 32.29 42.26
N GLU A 193 -40.90 32.38 40.92
CA GLU A 193 -40.83 33.65 40.20
C GLU A 193 -42.13 34.46 40.33
N ILE A 194 -43.29 33.81 40.26
CA ILE A 194 -44.59 34.46 40.50
C ILE A 194 -44.65 35.03 41.91
N GLU A 195 -44.26 34.27 42.93
CA GLU A 195 -44.27 34.74 44.32
C GLU A 195 -43.31 35.92 44.51
N ALA A 196 -42.09 35.81 43.99
CA ALA A 196 -41.12 36.89 44.01
C ALA A 196 -41.60 38.12 43.23
N PHE A 197 -42.36 37.94 42.15
CA PHE A 197 -42.98 39.02 41.39
C PHE A 197 -44.09 39.70 42.19
N HIS A 198 -44.98 38.94 42.84
CA HIS A 198 -46.03 39.50 43.70
C HIS A 198 -45.45 40.30 44.87
N GLN A 199 -44.41 39.79 45.53
CA GLN A 199 -43.74 40.52 46.60
C GLN A 199 -43.12 41.82 46.09
N ARG A 200 -42.40 41.77 44.96
CA ARG A 200 -41.82 42.98 44.34
C ARG A 200 -42.88 43.99 43.92
N ASN A 201 -43.98 43.54 43.33
CA ASN A 201 -45.07 44.42 42.91
C ASN A 201 -45.80 45.05 44.11
N ALA A 202 -46.04 44.26 45.17
CA ALA A 202 -46.63 44.78 46.41
C ALA A 202 -45.71 45.83 47.07
N GLN A 203 -44.40 45.56 47.13
CA GLN A 203 -43.43 46.53 47.64
C GLN A 203 -43.42 47.82 46.80
N ALA A 204 -43.39 47.71 45.46
CA ALA A 204 -43.45 48.86 44.57
C ALA A 204 -44.74 49.67 44.75
N HIS A 205 -45.88 49.00 44.89
CA HIS A 205 -47.16 49.67 45.13
C HIS A 205 -47.21 50.36 46.50
N ILE A 206 -46.68 49.73 47.55
CA ILE A 206 -46.59 50.34 48.88
C ILE A 206 -45.71 51.60 48.84
N VAL A 207 -44.56 51.55 48.15
CA VAL A 207 -43.67 52.71 48.00
C VAL A 207 -44.38 53.86 47.28
N ASP A 208 -45.03 53.59 46.14
CA ASP A 208 -45.79 54.59 45.38
C ASP A 208 -46.99 55.16 46.17
N TRP A 209 -47.69 54.31 46.94
CA TRP A 209 -48.78 54.76 47.81
C TRP A 209 -48.28 55.65 48.96
N VAL A 210 -47.20 55.25 49.63
CA VAL A 210 -46.57 56.05 50.69
C VAL A 210 -46.09 57.38 50.13
N GLU A 211 -45.45 57.40 48.96
CA GLU A 211 -45.02 58.63 48.30
C GLU A 211 -46.20 59.57 48.03
N LYS A 212 -47.31 59.05 47.47
CA LYS A 212 -48.52 59.84 47.20
C LYS A 212 -49.18 60.37 48.46
N GLU A 213 -49.35 59.56 49.49
CA GLU A 213 -49.95 60.01 50.75
C GLU A 213 -49.04 60.98 51.52
N VAL A 214 -47.71 60.79 51.49
CA VAL A 214 -46.76 61.77 52.02
C VAL A 214 -46.88 63.10 51.28
N VAL A 215 -46.84 63.10 49.95
CA VAL A 215 -47.02 64.34 49.14
C VAL A 215 -48.36 65.01 49.42
N LYS A 216 -49.44 64.24 49.57
CA LYS A 216 -50.78 64.77 49.86
C LYS A 216 -50.93 65.31 51.29
N SER A 217 -50.23 64.72 52.26
CA SER A 217 -50.27 65.14 53.66
C SER A 217 -49.42 66.38 53.95
N ILE A 218 -48.51 66.76 53.05
CA ILE A 218 -47.82 68.05 53.08
C ILE A 218 -48.84 69.16 52.80
N SER A 219 -49.37 69.74 53.87
CA SER A 219 -50.20 70.93 53.80
C SER A 219 -49.33 72.19 53.68
N PRO A 220 -49.82 73.29 53.07
CA PRO A 220 -49.07 74.55 52.99
C PRO A 220 -48.78 75.15 54.37
N GLN A 221 -49.54 74.75 55.41
CA GLN A 221 -49.26 75.09 56.80
C GLN A 221 -48.02 74.36 57.33
N LEU A 222 -47.91 73.06 57.04
CA LEU A 222 -46.77 72.23 57.42
C LEU A 222 -45.48 72.70 56.74
N GLU A 223 -45.54 73.14 55.48
CA GLU A 223 -44.40 73.72 54.77
C GLU A 223 -43.87 74.97 55.47
N LYS A 224 -44.77 75.87 55.91
CA LYS A 224 -44.37 77.07 56.68
C LYS A 224 -43.77 76.72 58.03
N GLU A 225 -44.33 75.73 58.73
CA GLU A 225 -43.80 75.24 59.99
C GLU A 225 -42.42 74.59 59.80
N SER A 226 -42.24 73.80 58.74
CA SER A 226 -40.95 73.21 58.37
C SER A 226 -39.91 74.28 58.05
N VAL A 227 -40.25 75.31 57.27
CA VAL A 227 -39.35 76.47 57.02
C VAL A 227 -39.00 77.18 58.34
N SER A 228 -39.96 77.34 59.25
CA SER A 228 -39.70 77.95 60.56
C SER A 228 -38.76 77.08 61.41
N GLN A 229 -38.87 75.76 61.32
CA GLN A 229 -38.00 74.82 61.99
C GLN A 229 -36.60 74.84 61.36
N CYS A 230 -36.46 74.90 60.04
CA CYS A 230 -35.17 75.09 59.37
C CYS A 230 -34.50 76.42 59.78
N ILE A 231 -35.27 77.50 59.95
CA ILE A 231 -34.73 78.77 60.47
C ILE A 231 -34.24 78.60 61.92
N ARG A 232 -34.96 77.84 62.76
CA ARG A 232 -34.52 77.52 64.13
C ARG A 232 -33.26 76.67 64.12
N ASP A 233 -33.19 75.65 63.27
CA ASP A 233 -32.05 74.75 63.16
C ASP A 233 -30.82 75.50 62.62
N LEU A 234 -31.00 76.38 61.62
CA LEU A 234 -29.94 77.27 61.15
C LEU A 234 -29.49 78.28 62.22
N LYS A 235 -30.42 78.83 63.02
CA LYS A 235 -30.06 79.67 64.18
C LYS A 235 -29.32 78.89 65.26
N ALA A 236 -29.62 77.61 65.44
CA ALA A 236 -28.93 76.73 66.39
C ALA A 236 -27.54 76.30 65.88
N MET A 237 -27.38 76.15 64.55
CA MET A 237 -26.11 75.84 63.90
C MET A 237 -25.24 77.07 63.62
N ALA A 238 -25.81 78.27 63.61
CA ALA A 238 -25.08 79.52 63.51
C ALA A 238 -24.40 79.82 64.85
N PRO A 239 -23.05 79.93 64.90
CA PRO A 239 -22.38 80.45 66.08
C PRO A 239 -22.77 81.92 66.27
N ALA A 240 -22.98 82.33 67.52
CA ALA A 240 -23.34 83.70 67.89
C ALA A 240 -22.37 84.75 67.32
#